data_AF-K0KNW8-F1
#
_entry.id   AF-K0KNW8-F1
#
_cell.length_a   1.000
_cell.length_b   1.000
_cell.length_c   1.000
_cell.angle_alpha   90.00
_cell.angle_beta   90.00
_cell.angle_gamma   90.00
#
_symmetry.space_group_name_H-M   'P 1'
#
loop_
_entity.id
_entity.type
_entity.pdbx_description
1 polymer ?
#
loop_
_entity_poly.entity_id
_entity_poly.type
_entity_poly.pdbx_seq_one_letter_code
_entity_poly.pdbx_strand_id
1 'polypeptide(L)'
;MSAYSEQDFLADKYTTYRPKYPASFFQKLISYHNGDKKLAVDVGCGPGEATFPLSKYFDHVIGIDRSNVMVKQANQIKDLNGHKNVEFRTGNGEVLQLNTNSVDLVAAAESLHWFDQSKFVQESYRLLRLGGTLAYWGYTDPVFVDYPDASFIYNNYVYLEPEYLGPYWETPGIDLLKAGYNHVELPPDLFGEVKRVDYEAGTRNREALVMKKQYYGTSQLKNFMKTWSAYHIWCKVHPDSPDVIDLLFDDLKKNLHWTEETVLNVEWNTFYVFATRM
;
A
#
# COMPACT_ATOMS: atom_id res chain seq x y z
N MET A 1 15.09 -6.83 6.98
CA MET A 1 14.11 -7.79 6.42
C MET A 1 12.77 -7.30 6.92
N SER A 2 11.82 -6.95 6.05
CA SER A 2 10.59 -6.28 6.50
C SER A 2 9.79 -7.18 7.45
N ALA A 3 9.15 -6.59 8.46
CA ALA A 3 8.29 -7.30 9.43
C ALA A 3 7.23 -8.19 8.75
N TYR A 4 6.78 -7.79 7.56
CA TYR A 4 5.83 -8.53 6.73
C TYR A 4 6.33 -9.89 6.24
N SER A 5 7.63 -10.16 6.32
CA SER A 5 8.24 -11.45 5.94
C SER A 5 8.28 -12.46 7.10
N GLU A 6 7.95 -12.04 8.32
CA GLU A 6 8.02 -12.89 9.51
C GLU A 6 6.86 -13.89 9.56
N GLN A 7 7.12 -15.10 10.05
CA GLN A 7 6.12 -16.18 10.07
C GLN A 7 4.90 -15.89 10.94
N ASP A 8 5.08 -15.08 11.98
CA ASP A 8 4.04 -14.67 12.93
C ASP A 8 3.33 -13.37 12.51
N PHE A 9 3.63 -12.83 11.33
CA PHE A 9 2.90 -11.68 10.79
C PHE A 9 1.44 -12.05 10.46
N LEU A 10 0.50 -11.24 10.94
CA LEU A 10 -0.96 -11.48 10.80
C LEU A 10 -1.50 -11.05 9.42
N ALA A 11 -1.13 -11.79 8.37
CA ALA A 11 -1.52 -11.50 6.99
C ALA A 11 -3.03 -11.58 6.71
N ASP A 12 -3.77 -12.38 7.48
CA ASP A 12 -5.22 -12.46 7.47
C ASP A 12 -5.88 -11.15 7.97
N LYS A 13 -5.36 -10.60 9.08
CA LYS A 13 -5.79 -9.31 9.62
C LYS A 13 -5.43 -8.17 8.67
N TYR A 14 -4.27 -8.24 8.02
CA TYR A 14 -3.88 -7.28 6.99
C TYR A 14 -4.96 -7.17 5.90
N THR A 15 -5.35 -8.30 5.31
CA THR A 15 -6.39 -8.37 4.27
C THR A 15 -7.75 -7.85 4.75
N THR A 16 -8.06 -8.09 6.02
CA THR A 16 -9.38 -7.76 6.59
C THR A 16 -9.54 -6.26 6.88
N TYR A 17 -8.49 -5.61 7.40
CA TYR A 17 -8.61 -4.27 7.98
C TYR A 17 -7.97 -3.16 7.16
N ARG A 18 -7.04 -3.46 6.25
CA ARG A 18 -6.41 -2.45 5.38
C ARG A 18 -7.43 -1.82 4.43
N PRO A 19 -7.29 -0.51 4.12
CA PRO A 19 -8.18 0.15 3.19
C PRO A 19 -7.99 -0.42 1.79
N LYS A 20 -9.10 -0.59 1.08
CA LYS A 20 -9.10 -1.13 -0.29
C LYS A 20 -9.05 0.00 -1.31
N TYR A 21 -8.33 -0.22 -2.40
CA TYR A 21 -8.34 0.70 -3.54
C TYR A 21 -9.70 0.68 -4.24
N PRO A 22 -10.31 1.84 -4.55
CA PRO A 22 -11.61 1.89 -5.20
C PRO A 22 -11.53 1.43 -6.65
N ALA A 23 -12.59 0.80 -7.17
CA ALA A 23 -12.66 0.37 -8.57
C ALA A 23 -12.46 1.53 -9.57
N SER A 24 -12.87 2.75 -9.19
CA SER A 24 -12.68 3.96 -9.98
C SER A 24 -11.21 4.35 -10.18
N PHE A 25 -10.31 3.93 -9.29
CA PHE A 25 -8.87 4.13 -9.46
C PHE A 25 -8.31 3.20 -10.53
N PHE A 26 -8.65 1.90 -10.49
CA PHE A 26 -8.23 0.97 -11.54
C PHE A 26 -8.79 1.37 -12.90
N GLN A 27 -10.02 1.89 -12.97
CA GLN A 27 -10.55 2.46 -14.22
C GLN A 27 -9.66 3.58 -14.77
N LYS A 28 -9.15 4.49 -13.92
CA LYS A 28 -8.21 5.54 -14.33
C LYS A 28 -6.89 4.96 -14.85
N LEU A 29 -6.32 3.99 -14.15
CA LEU A 29 -5.11 3.29 -14.59
C LEU A 29 -5.32 2.64 -15.96
N ILE A 30 -6.45 1.97 -16.16
CA ILE A 30 -6.77 1.28 -17.42
C ILE A 30 -7.11 2.27 -18.54
N SER A 31 -7.64 3.46 -18.23
CA SER A 31 -7.82 4.55 -19.19
C SER A 31 -6.50 5.20 -19.60
N TYR A 32 -5.50 5.23 -18.71
CA TYR A 32 -4.16 5.70 -19.04
C TYR A 32 -3.38 4.68 -19.89
N HIS A 33 -3.59 3.39 -19.62
CA HIS A 33 -2.90 2.31 -20.30
C HIS A 33 -3.35 2.14 -21.77
N ASN A 34 -2.41 2.29 -22.70
CA ASN A 34 -2.66 2.24 -24.15
C ASN A 34 -2.19 0.94 -24.84
N GLY A 35 -1.63 -0.02 -24.09
CA GLY A 35 -1.09 -1.26 -24.63
C GLY A 35 -2.09 -2.41 -24.73
N ASP A 36 -1.60 -3.58 -25.15
CA ASP A 36 -2.29 -4.86 -25.01
C ASP A 36 -2.58 -5.14 -23.53
N LYS A 37 -3.57 -5.96 -23.20
CA LYS A 37 -3.90 -6.32 -21.81
C LYS A 37 -3.67 -7.81 -21.53
N LYS A 38 -2.55 -8.35 -22.00
CA LYS A 38 -2.22 -9.78 -21.87
C LYS A 38 -1.64 -10.11 -20.51
N LEU A 39 -0.68 -9.31 -20.03
CA LEU A 39 0.05 -9.59 -18.81
C LEU A 39 0.28 -8.34 -17.97
N ALA A 40 -0.21 -8.36 -16.74
CA ALA A 40 0.19 -7.42 -15.70
C ALA A 40 1.06 -8.10 -14.63
N VAL A 41 2.00 -7.35 -14.05
CA VAL A 41 2.83 -7.79 -12.93
C VAL A 41 2.64 -6.81 -11.78
N ASP A 42 2.29 -7.31 -10.60
CA ASP A 42 2.15 -6.55 -9.36
C ASP A 42 3.29 -6.89 -8.41
N VAL A 43 4.17 -5.93 -8.16
CA VAL A 43 5.44 -6.11 -7.43
C VAL A 43 5.31 -5.62 -6.00
N GLY A 44 5.64 -6.48 -5.04
CA GLY A 44 5.26 -6.31 -3.64
C GLY A 44 3.75 -6.47 -3.44
N CYS A 45 3.18 -7.52 -4.03
CA CYS A 45 1.74 -7.69 -4.13
C CYS A 45 1.03 -7.94 -2.78
N GLY A 46 1.78 -8.26 -1.72
CA GLY A 46 1.23 -8.67 -0.44
C GLY A 46 0.23 -9.84 -0.60
N PRO A 47 -0.93 -9.79 0.07
CA PRO A 47 -1.98 -10.80 -0.07
C PRO A 47 -2.85 -10.62 -1.33
N GLY A 48 -2.47 -9.75 -2.28
CA GLY A 48 -3.13 -9.58 -3.57
C GLY A 48 -4.09 -8.38 -3.69
N GLU A 49 -3.98 -7.38 -2.80
CA GLU A 49 -4.91 -6.23 -2.75
C GLU A 49 -5.01 -5.45 -4.07
N ALA A 50 -3.90 -5.29 -4.80
CA ALA A 50 -3.89 -4.70 -6.14
C ALA A 50 -3.98 -5.75 -7.25
N THR A 51 -3.46 -6.96 -7.01
CA THR A 51 -3.43 -8.06 -7.99
C THR A 51 -4.83 -8.51 -8.40
N PHE A 52 -5.75 -8.73 -7.43
CA PHE A 52 -7.11 -9.21 -7.74
C PHE A 52 -7.95 -8.20 -8.53
N PRO A 53 -7.95 -6.89 -8.20
CA PRO A 53 -8.62 -5.90 -9.05
C PRO A 53 -8.03 -5.81 -10.47
N LEU A 54 -6.70 -5.90 -10.62
CA LEU A 54 -6.05 -5.92 -11.94
C LEU A 54 -6.48 -7.12 -12.79
N SER A 55 -6.77 -8.26 -12.17
CA SER A 55 -7.21 -9.48 -12.86
C SER A 55 -8.55 -9.35 -13.59
N LYS A 56 -9.29 -8.25 -13.38
CA LYS A 56 -10.52 -7.93 -14.11
C LYS A 56 -10.25 -7.30 -15.48
N TYR A 57 -9.03 -6.83 -15.73
CA TYR A 57 -8.68 -6.04 -16.90
C TYR A 57 -7.61 -6.68 -17.78
N PHE A 58 -6.83 -7.62 -17.24
CA PHE A 58 -5.75 -8.32 -17.94
C PHE A 58 -6.04 -9.82 -18.07
N ASP A 59 -5.60 -10.42 -19.18
CA ASP A 59 -5.75 -11.86 -19.45
C ASP A 59 -5.02 -12.70 -18.39
N HIS A 60 -3.88 -12.21 -17.89
CA HIS A 60 -3.13 -12.82 -16.80
C HIS A 60 -2.49 -11.76 -15.89
N VAL A 61 -2.44 -12.04 -14.59
CA VAL A 61 -1.75 -11.18 -13.60
C VAL A 61 -0.83 -12.02 -12.74
N ILE A 62 0.42 -11.60 -12.61
CA ILE A 62 1.40 -12.20 -11.71
C ILE A 62 1.63 -11.26 -10.53
N GLY A 63 1.25 -11.66 -9.32
CA GLY A 63 1.66 -11.01 -8.09
C GLY A 63 2.99 -11.58 -7.59
N ILE A 64 3.95 -10.72 -7.28
CA ILE A 64 5.27 -11.12 -6.78
C ILE A 64 5.52 -10.42 -5.45
N ASP A 65 5.85 -11.18 -4.41
CA ASP A 65 6.22 -10.62 -3.12
C ASP A 65 7.41 -11.40 -2.52
N ARG A 66 8.25 -10.70 -1.76
CA ARG A 66 9.37 -11.32 -1.03
C ARG A 66 8.89 -12.17 0.15
N SER A 67 7.73 -11.86 0.70
CA SER A 67 7.16 -12.54 1.87
C SER A 67 6.40 -13.78 1.44
N ASN A 68 6.95 -14.95 1.81
CA ASN A 68 6.26 -16.22 1.61
C ASN A 68 4.94 -16.32 2.39
N VAL A 69 4.82 -15.61 3.53
CA VAL A 69 3.58 -15.58 4.33
C VAL A 69 2.48 -14.83 3.56
N MET A 70 2.82 -13.69 2.97
CA MET A 70 1.90 -12.92 2.13
C MET A 70 1.47 -13.70 0.88
N VAL A 71 2.42 -14.32 0.17
CA VAL A 71 2.14 -15.15 -1.02
C VAL A 71 1.27 -16.36 -0.67
N LYS A 72 1.49 -16.99 0.48
CA LYS A 72 0.64 -18.10 0.94
C LYS A 72 -0.79 -17.63 1.19
N GLN A 73 -0.97 -16.49 1.87
CA GLN A 73 -2.28 -15.90 2.10
C GLN A 73 -2.96 -15.53 0.77
N ALA A 74 -2.22 -14.93 -0.18
CA ALA A 74 -2.72 -14.58 -1.50
C ALA A 74 -3.24 -15.80 -2.27
N ASN A 75 -2.50 -16.92 -2.25
CA ASN A 75 -2.93 -18.17 -2.88
C ASN A 75 -4.18 -18.75 -2.22
N GLN A 76 -4.31 -18.68 -0.89
CA GLN A 76 -5.55 -19.11 -0.21
C GLN A 76 -6.76 -18.28 -0.65
N ILE A 77 -6.62 -16.95 -0.72
CA ILE A 77 -7.68 -16.05 -1.18
C ILE A 77 -8.02 -16.32 -2.65
N LYS A 78 -7.00 -16.54 -3.49
CA LYS A 78 -7.14 -16.90 -4.91
C LYS A 78 -8.00 -18.16 -5.06
N ASP A 79 -7.68 -19.22 -4.32
CA ASP A 79 -8.37 -20.51 -4.40
C ASP A 79 -9.82 -20.42 -3.90
N LEU A 80 -10.04 -19.72 -2.77
CA LEU A 80 -11.38 -19.52 -2.20
C LEU A 80 -12.31 -18.73 -3.13
N ASN A 81 -11.78 -17.74 -3.85
CA ASN A 81 -12.56 -16.89 -4.74
C ASN A 81 -12.55 -17.37 -6.20
N GLY A 82 -11.84 -18.46 -6.53
CA GLY A 82 -11.80 -19.06 -7.86
C GLY A 82 -11.10 -18.20 -8.93
N HIS A 83 -10.09 -17.41 -8.57
CA HIS A 83 -9.31 -16.60 -9.52
C HIS A 83 -8.41 -17.49 -10.40
N LYS A 84 -8.80 -17.71 -11.65
CA LYS A 84 -8.08 -18.61 -12.58
C LYS A 84 -6.94 -17.94 -13.34
N ASN A 85 -6.99 -16.61 -13.49
CA ASN A 85 -6.03 -15.84 -14.27
C ASN A 85 -4.98 -15.10 -13.41
N VAL A 86 -4.83 -15.50 -12.15
CA VAL A 86 -3.85 -14.90 -11.23
C VAL A 86 -2.83 -15.95 -10.80
N GLU A 87 -1.56 -15.56 -10.79
CA GLU A 87 -0.46 -16.34 -10.24
C GLU A 87 0.25 -15.53 -9.15
N PHE A 88 0.61 -16.17 -8.03
CA PHE A 88 1.41 -15.53 -6.99
C PHE A 88 2.74 -16.25 -6.83
N ARG A 89 3.84 -15.48 -6.83
CA ARG A 89 5.20 -16.01 -6.73
C ARG A 89 5.95 -15.35 -5.58
N THR A 90 6.73 -16.14 -4.85
CA THR A 90 7.72 -15.59 -3.93
C THR A 90 8.96 -15.18 -4.71
N GLY A 91 9.38 -13.92 -4.61
CA GLY A 91 10.50 -13.40 -5.38
C GLY A 91 10.92 -11.98 -5.01
N ASN A 92 12.08 -11.56 -5.52
CA ASN A 92 12.55 -10.19 -5.35
C ASN A 92 12.00 -9.29 -6.47
N GLY A 93 11.35 -8.18 -6.11
CA GLY A 93 10.80 -7.20 -7.05
C GLY A 93 11.80 -6.47 -7.94
N GLU A 94 13.10 -6.49 -7.61
CA GLU A 94 14.14 -5.80 -8.39
C GLU A 94 14.76 -6.68 -9.51
N VAL A 95 14.55 -8.00 -9.47
CA VAL A 95 15.07 -8.95 -10.46
C VAL A 95 14.03 -10.03 -10.71
N LEU A 96 13.22 -9.84 -11.74
CA LEU A 96 12.11 -10.71 -12.08
C LEU A 96 12.52 -11.67 -13.21
N GLN A 97 12.27 -12.96 -12.99
CA GLN A 97 12.53 -14.02 -13.97
C GLN A 97 11.44 -14.06 -15.06
N LEU A 98 11.29 -12.93 -15.75
CA LEU A 98 10.35 -12.71 -16.84
C LEU A 98 11.12 -12.15 -18.05
N ASN A 99 10.58 -12.42 -19.24
CA ASN A 99 11.22 -12.05 -20.49
C ASN A 99 11.24 -10.52 -20.67
N THR A 100 12.27 -10.02 -21.33
CA THR A 100 12.33 -8.61 -21.76
C THR A 100 11.19 -8.34 -22.75
N ASN A 101 10.60 -7.14 -22.69
CA ASN A 101 9.49 -6.72 -23.55
C ASN A 101 8.31 -7.71 -23.52
N SER A 102 7.92 -8.21 -22.34
CA SER A 102 6.90 -9.25 -22.19
C SER A 102 5.67 -8.86 -21.36
N VAL A 103 5.67 -7.69 -20.73
CA VAL A 103 4.66 -7.27 -19.76
C VAL A 103 3.96 -6.01 -20.26
N ASP A 104 2.66 -5.90 -20.07
CA ASP A 104 1.91 -4.73 -20.52
C ASP A 104 1.75 -3.68 -19.40
N LEU A 105 1.66 -4.13 -18.15
CA LEU A 105 1.61 -3.27 -16.96
C LEU A 105 2.52 -3.82 -15.86
N VAL A 106 3.37 -2.97 -15.29
CA VAL A 106 4.08 -3.24 -14.03
C VAL A 106 3.51 -2.30 -12.98
N ALA A 107 3.03 -2.86 -11.87
CA ALA A 107 2.41 -2.15 -10.77
C ALA A 107 3.23 -2.33 -9.48
N ALA A 108 3.28 -1.29 -8.64
CA ALA A 108 3.77 -1.38 -7.26
C ALA A 108 2.84 -0.58 -6.34
N ALA A 109 2.00 -1.30 -5.59
CA ALA A 109 0.98 -0.72 -4.72
C ALA A 109 1.43 -0.78 -3.26
N GLU A 110 1.70 0.37 -2.64
CA GLU A 110 2.11 0.46 -1.23
C GLU A 110 3.41 -0.32 -0.92
N SER A 111 4.29 -0.49 -1.92
CA SER A 111 5.45 -1.37 -1.81
C SER A 111 6.79 -0.74 -2.22
N LEU A 112 6.80 0.34 -3.01
CA LEU A 112 8.02 0.86 -3.65
C LEU A 112 9.09 1.36 -2.65
N HIS A 113 8.70 1.77 -1.44
CA HIS A 113 9.65 2.14 -0.38
C HIS A 113 10.50 0.97 0.15
N TRP A 114 10.15 -0.28 -0.15
CA TRP A 114 10.91 -1.45 0.25
C TRP A 114 11.99 -1.89 -0.75
N PHE A 115 12.03 -1.26 -1.92
CA PHE A 115 12.93 -1.64 -3.01
C PHE A 115 14.07 -0.64 -3.18
N ASP A 116 15.12 -1.07 -3.88
CA ASP A 116 15.99 -0.14 -4.60
C ASP A 116 15.20 0.45 -5.79
N GLN A 117 14.77 1.72 -5.67
CA GLN A 117 13.86 2.32 -6.65
C GLN A 117 14.50 2.43 -8.04
N SER A 118 15.82 2.67 -8.12
CA SER A 118 16.53 2.73 -9.39
C SER A 118 16.52 1.38 -10.09
N LYS A 119 16.83 0.29 -9.37
CA LYS A 119 16.76 -1.06 -9.92
C LYS A 119 15.34 -1.45 -10.31
N PHE A 120 14.35 -1.12 -9.49
CA PHE A 120 12.94 -1.39 -9.80
C PHE A 120 12.49 -0.69 -11.10
N VAL A 121 12.87 0.58 -11.30
CA VAL A 121 12.54 1.33 -12.52
C VAL A 121 13.21 0.70 -13.74
N GLN A 122 14.49 0.32 -13.64
CA GLN A 122 15.21 -0.35 -14.73
C GLN A 122 14.60 -1.70 -15.09
N GLU A 123 14.25 -2.49 -14.09
CA GLU A 123 13.61 -3.79 -14.27
C GLU A 123 12.22 -3.64 -14.88
N SER A 124 11.44 -2.66 -14.42
CA SER A 124 10.14 -2.32 -15.01
C SER A 124 10.28 -1.96 -16.48
N TYR A 125 11.24 -1.12 -16.84
CA TYR A 125 11.52 -0.78 -18.24
C TYR A 125 11.89 -2.01 -19.07
N ARG A 126 12.76 -2.89 -18.56
CA ARG A 126 13.18 -4.12 -19.24
C ARG A 126 11.98 -5.02 -19.55
N LEU A 127 11.06 -5.17 -18.59
CA LEU A 127 9.91 -6.07 -18.70
C LEU A 127 8.80 -5.52 -19.59
N LEU A 128 8.50 -4.24 -19.46
CA LEU A 128 7.37 -3.62 -20.13
C LEU A 128 7.52 -3.73 -21.64
N ARG A 129 6.43 -3.81 -22.39
CA ARG A 129 6.41 -3.62 -23.85
C ARG A 129 6.50 -2.14 -24.19
N LEU A 130 6.81 -1.81 -25.44
CA LEU A 130 6.67 -0.42 -25.93
C LEU A 130 5.21 0.01 -25.75
N GLY A 131 4.98 1.19 -25.16
CA GLY A 131 3.64 1.65 -24.79
C GLY A 131 3.05 0.99 -23.53
N GLY A 132 3.78 0.07 -22.89
CA GLY A 132 3.40 -0.51 -21.61
C GLY A 132 3.45 0.51 -20.47
N THR A 133 2.75 0.23 -19.37
CA THR A 133 2.61 1.18 -18.26
C THR A 133 3.40 0.73 -17.04
N LEU A 134 4.22 1.63 -16.49
CA LEU A 134 4.67 1.55 -15.10
C LEU A 134 3.68 2.33 -14.24
N ALA A 135 3.15 1.72 -13.19
CA ALA A 135 2.25 2.35 -12.24
C ALA A 135 2.72 2.10 -10.81
N TYR A 136 2.82 3.14 -10.01
CA TYR A 136 3.05 2.98 -8.57
C TYR A 136 2.23 3.99 -7.80
N TRP A 137 1.73 3.56 -6.64
CA TRP A 137 0.85 4.37 -5.81
C TRP A 137 0.96 3.94 -4.36
N GLY A 138 0.46 4.78 -3.48
CA GLY A 138 0.43 4.50 -2.06
C GLY A 138 -0.48 5.45 -1.32
N TYR A 139 -0.62 5.17 -0.03
CA TYR A 139 -1.32 6.01 0.93
C TYR A 139 -0.48 6.13 2.19
N THR A 140 -0.65 7.21 2.96
CA THR A 140 0.15 7.46 4.15
C THR A 140 -0.73 7.53 5.39
N ASP A 141 -0.70 8.65 6.11
CA ASP A 141 -1.35 8.78 7.40
C ASP A 141 -2.89 8.81 7.23
N PRO A 142 -3.63 8.07 8.08
CA PRO A 142 -5.06 8.28 8.22
C PRO A 142 -5.32 9.68 8.79
N VAL A 143 -6.25 10.40 8.19
CA VAL A 143 -6.69 11.73 8.59
C VAL A 143 -8.12 11.64 9.09
N PHE A 144 -8.32 12.07 10.33
CA PHE A 144 -9.64 12.16 10.96
C PHE A 144 -10.33 13.45 10.52
N VAL A 145 -11.07 13.41 9.42
CA VAL A 145 -11.60 14.62 8.76
C VAL A 145 -12.47 15.46 9.69
N ASP A 146 -13.25 14.81 10.56
CA ASP A 146 -14.13 15.50 11.51
C ASP A 146 -13.43 15.86 12.84
N TYR A 147 -12.21 15.37 13.07
CA TYR A 147 -11.47 15.51 14.32
C TYR A 147 -10.01 15.93 14.06
N PRO A 148 -9.75 17.13 13.53
CA PRO A 148 -8.40 17.57 13.21
C PRO A 148 -7.47 17.59 14.44
N ASP A 149 -8.01 17.83 15.64
CA ASP A 149 -7.23 17.81 16.89
C ASP A 149 -6.72 16.40 17.26
N ALA A 150 -7.33 15.34 16.71
CA ALA A 150 -6.86 13.97 16.89
C ALA A 150 -5.47 13.74 16.29
N SER A 151 -5.07 14.54 15.29
CA SER A 151 -3.76 14.42 14.66
C SER A 151 -2.60 14.67 15.63
N PHE A 152 -2.76 15.55 16.63
CA PHE A 152 -1.70 15.79 17.61
C PHE A 152 -1.47 14.55 18.49
N ILE A 153 -2.53 14.03 19.08
CA ILE A 153 -2.48 12.81 19.92
C ILE A 153 -1.97 11.65 19.06
N TYR A 154 -2.54 11.44 17.88
CA TYR A 154 -2.09 10.43 16.93
C TYR A 154 -0.57 10.51 16.66
N ASN A 155 -0.04 11.69 16.33
CA ASN A 155 1.37 11.85 16.02
C ASN A 155 2.29 11.55 17.21
N ASN A 156 1.87 11.85 18.45
CA ASN A 156 2.65 11.51 19.65
C ASN A 156 2.87 10.00 19.75
N TYR A 157 1.80 9.20 19.61
CA TYR A 157 1.87 7.74 19.69
C TYR A 157 2.53 7.10 18.47
N VAL A 158 2.31 7.65 17.28
CA VAL A 158 2.73 6.99 16.05
C VAL A 158 4.15 7.39 15.63
N TYR A 159 4.60 8.60 15.96
CA TYR A 159 5.85 9.14 15.41
C TYR A 159 6.76 9.86 16.40
N LEU A 160 6.22 10.67 17.31
CA LEU A 160 7.02 11.66 18.03
C LEU A 160 7.61 11.15 19.35
N GLU A 161 6.84 10.39 20.14
CA GLU A 161 7.32 9.94 21.45
C GLU A 161 8.11 8.63 21.31
N PRO A 162 9.32 8.56 21.91
CA PRO A 162 10.23 7.44 21.74
C PRO A 162 9.77 6.15 22.45
N GLU A 163 8.88 6.24 23.44
CA GLU A 163 8.29 5.06 24.08
C GLU A 163 7.24 4.32 23.24
N TYR A 164 6.72 4.95 22.20
CA TYR A 164 5.64 4.39 21.36
C TYR A 164 6.16 3.90 20.01
N LEU A 165 5.40 4.06 18.92
CA LEU A 165 5.71 3.42 17.63
C LEU A 165 6.84 4.11 16.85
N GLY A 166 7.16 5.37 17.16
CA GLY A 166 8.09 6.20 16.38
C GLY A 166 9.41 5.49 16.03
N PRO A 167 10.15 4.95 17.01
CA PRO A 167 11.43 4.27 16.74
C PRO A 167 11.35 2.94 15.97
N TYR A 168 10.15 2.39 15.79
CA TYR A 168 9.93 1.07 15.19
C TYR A 168 9.56 1.12 13.71
N TRP A 169 9.41 2.33 13.14
CA TRP A 169 9.29 2.49 11.69
C TRP A 169 10.61 2.24 10.99
N GLU A 170 10.61 1.39 9.97
CA GLU A 170 11.81 1.11 9.18
C GLU A 170 12.16 2.34 8.32
N THR A 171 13.34 2.90 8.57
CA THR A 171 13.92 4.00 7.79
C THR A 171 14.96 3.45 6.80
N PRO A 172 15.08 4.01 5.58
CA PRO A 172 14.37 5.22 5.11
C PRO A 172 12.93 4.95 4.62
N GLY A 173 12.44 3.72 4.62
CA GLY A 173 11.19 3.34 3.96
C GLY A 173 9.97 4.21 4.29
N ILE A 174 9.73 4.50 5.58
CA ILE A 174 8.62 5.38 5.99
C ILE A 174 8.75 6.81 5.44
N ASP A 175 9.97 7.36 5.40
CA ASP A 175 10.22 8.71 4.89
C ASP A 175 9.97 8.78 3.38
N LEU A 176 10.39 7.73 2.66
CA LEU A 176 10.17 7.60 1.21
C LEU A 176 8.67 7.52 0.88
N LEU A 177 7.90 6.76 1.66
CA LEU A 177 6.44 6.66 1.53
C LEU A 177 5.75 8.00 1.83
N LYS A 178 6.11 8.66 2.93
CA LYS A 178 5.55 9.96 3.32
C LYS A 178 5.90 11.08 2.35
N ALA A 179 7.04 10.99 1.68
CA ALA A 179 7.41 11.88 0.58
C ALA A 179 6.67 11.56 -0.74
N GLY A 180 5.79 10.56 -0.75
CA GLY A 180 5.02 10.15 -1.92
C GLY A 180 5.89 9.67 -3.08
N TYR A 181 7.07 9.13 -2.80
CA TYR A 181 8.05 8.73 -3.81
C TYR A 181 8.49 9.86 -4.77
N ASN A 182 8.47 11.11 -4.32
CA ASN A 182 8.90 12.27 -5.12
C ASN A 182 10.37 12.22 -5.61
N HIS A 183 11.21 11.40 -4.97
CA HIS A 183 12.62 11.17 -5.28
C HIS A 183 12.82 10.10 -6.36
N VAL A 184 11.77 9.37 -6.76
CA VAL A 184 11.90 8.31 -7.77
C VAL A 184 12.08 8.94 -9.14
N GLU A 185 13.25 8.72 -9.72
CA GLU A 185 13.59 9.21 -11.05
C GLU A 185 13.08 8.25 -12.13
N LEU A 186 12.34 8.81 -13.09
CA LEU A 186 11.96 8.13 -14.32
C LEU A 186 12.74 8.76 -15.48
N PRO A 187 13.79 8.11 -15.99
CA PRO A 187 14.61 8.68 -17.05
C PRO A 187 13.77 8.99 -18.30
N PRO A 188 13.85 10.21 -18.85
CA PRO A 188 12.99 10.66 -19.94
C PRO A 188 13.31 10.01 -21.27
N ASP A 189 14.39 9.23 -21.37
CA ASP A 189 14.75 8.35 -22.48
C ASP A 189 14.13 6.95 -22.36
N LEU A 190 13.66 6.57 -21.17
CA LEU A 190 13.02 5.28 -20.89
C LEU A 190 11.50 5.39 -20.76
N PHE A 191 11.03 6.48 -20.15
CA PHE A 191 9.61 6.74 -19.90
C PHE A 191 9.20 8.10 -20.47
N GLY A 192 8.10 8.10 -21.22
CA GLY A 192 7.60 9.27 -21.95
C GLY A 192 6.62 10.08 -21.10
N GLU A 193 5.32 9.93 -21.40
CA GLU A 193 4.28 10.54 -20.56
C GLU A 193 4.41 10.04 -19.12
N VAL A 194 4.46 10.98 -18.17
CA VAL A 194 4.43 10.72 -16.73
C VAL A 194 3.30 11.53 -16.11
N LYS A 195 2.30 10.84 -15.58
CA LYS A 195 1.18 11.43 -14.86
C LYS A 195 1.35 11.17 -13.36
N ARG A 196 1.58 12.23 -12.58
CA ARG A 196 1.54 12.21 -11.12
C ARG A 196 0.29 12.92 -10.62
N VAL A 197 -0.39 12.32 -9.64
CA VAL A 197 -1.46 13.00 -8.90
C VAL A 197 -1.32 12.71 -7.42
N ASP A 198 -1.23 13.79 -6.65
CA ASP A 198 -1.26 13.79 -5.20
C ASP A 198 -2.66 14.13 -4.68
N TYR A 199 -2.97 13.60 -3.50
CA TYR A 199 -4.23 13.83 -2.81
C TYR A 199 -3.99 14.08 -1.33
N GLU A 200 -4.47 15.24 -0.89
CA GLU A 200 -4.58 15.58 0.52
C GLU A 200 -6.00 15.27 1.00
N ALA A 201 -6.10 14.52 2.09
CA ALA A 201 -7.35 14.16 2.73
C ALA A 201 -8.21 15.42 3.05
N GLY A 202 -9.53 15.30 2.91
CA GLY A 202 -10.46 16.41 3.10
C GLY A 202 -10.57 17.37 1.91
N THR A 203 -9.68 17.25 0.90
CA THR A 203 -9.76 18.06 -0.33
C THR A 203 -10.61 17.38 -1.42
N ARG A 204 -10.96 18.15 -2.47
CA ARG A 204 -11.69 17.62 -3.64
C ARG A 204 -10.77 17.53 -4.84
N ASN A 205 -10.48 16.31 -5.30
CA ASN A 205 -9.77 16.05 -6.54
C ASN A 205 -10.40 14.84 -7.26
N ARG A 206 -10.93 15.04 -8.48
CA ARG A 206 -11.61 13.97 -9.25
C ARG A 206 -10.63 13.00 -9.92
N GLU A 207 -9.40 13.43 -10.11
CA GLU A 207 -8.32 12.64 -10.70
C GLU A 207 -7.57 11.80 -9.67
N ALA A 208 -7.68 12.16 -8.39
CA ALA A 208 -6.99 11.51 -7.27
C ALA A 208 -7.43 10.07 -7.00
N LEU A 209 -6.53 9.32 -6.36
CA LEU A 209 -6.84 8.10 -5.62
C LEU A 209 -7.51 8.48 -4.29
N VAL A 210 -8.82 8.72 -4.29
CA VAL A 210 -9.52 9.04 -3.03
C VAL A 210 -9.77 7.74 -2.26
N MET A 211 -9.07 7.57 -1.15
CA MET A 211 -9.29 6.49 -0.20
C MET A 211 -9.95 7.05 1.05
N LYS A 212 -11.13 6.52 1.37
CA LYS A 212 -11.92 6.94 2.52
C LYS A 212 -12.71 5.79 3.10
N LYS A 213 -12.90 5.81 4.41
CA LYS A 213 -13.68 4.82 5.14
C LYS A 213 -14.36 5.48 6.33
N GLN A 214 -15.64 5.17 6.46
CA GLN A 214 -16.39 5.50 7.66
C GLN A 214 -16.25 4.33 8.65
N TYR A 215 -15.88 4.65 9.88
CA TYR A 215 -15.82 3.70 10.99
C TYR A 215 -16.93 4.03 11.99
N TYR A 216 -17.61 3.00 12.46
CA TYR A 216 -18.55 3.09 13.58
C TYR A 216 -17.84 2.59 14.83
N GLY A 217 -17.60 3.48 15.78
CA GLY A 217 -16.73 3.22 16.93
C GLY A 217 -15.25 3.07 16.54
N THR A 218 -14.43 2.60 17.48
CA THR A 218 -12.96 2.60 17.34
C THR A 218 -12.36 1.24 16.95
N SER A 219 -13.10 0.15 17.19
CA SER A 219 -12.57 -1.22 17.10
C SER A 219 -11.96 -1.59 15.75
N GLN A 220 -12.64 -1.26 14.64
CA GLN A 220 -12.11 -1.57 13.30
C GLN A 220 -10.87 -0.75 12.96
N LEU A 221 -10.81 0.50 13.41
CA LEU A 221 -9.67 1.38 13.17
C LEU A 221 -8.46 0.94 14.00
N LYS A 222 -8.66 0.58 15.27
CA LYS A 222 -7.64 -0.08 16.10
C LYS A 222 -7.04 -1.28 15.38
N ASN A 223 -7.89 -2.19 14.89
CA ASN A 223 -7.42 -3.38 14.19
C ASN A 223 -6.66 -3.06 12.90
N PHE A 224 -7.03 -2.01 12.17
CA PHE A 224 -6.23 -1.51 11.04
C PHE A 224 -4.83 -1.08 11.49
N MET A 225 -4.72 -0.28 12.56
CA MET A 225 -3.43 0.19 13.08
C MET A 225 -2.56 -0.96 13.62
N LYS A 226 -3.18 -2.01 14.17
CA LYS A 226 -2.49 -3.24 14.61
C LYS A 226 -1.95 -4.10 13.45
N THR A 227 -2.14 -3.71 12.18
CA THR A 227 -1.53 -4.36 11.00
C THR A 227 -0.24 -3.69 10.52
N TRP A 228 0.23 -2.66 11.23
CA TRP A 228 1.43 -1.92 10.85
C TRP A 228 2.70 -2.67 11.26
N SER A 229 3.76 -2.54 10.44
CA SER A 229 5.06 -3.12 10.74
C SER A 229 5.64 -2.61 12.06
N ALA A 230 5.56 -1.30 12.31
CA ALA A 230 6.05 -0.69 13.56
C ALA A 230 5.33 -1.24 14.79
N TYR A 231 4.01 -1.45 14.71
CA TYR A 231 3.24 -2.06 15.79
C TYR A 231 3.68 -3.50 16.07
N HIS A 232 3.84 -4.32 15.02
CA HIS A 232 4.31 -5.70 15.16
C HIS A 232 5.67 -5.78 15.86
N ILE A 233 6.61 -4.90 15.47
CA ILE A 233 7.94 -4.84 16.09
C ILE A 233 7.84 -4.32 17.54
N TRP A 234 7.05 -3.27 17.80
CA TRP A 234 6.85 -2.71 19.13
C TRP A 234 6.34 -3.76 20.12
N CYS A 235 5.35 -4.58 19.73
CA CYS A 235 4.81 -5.66 20.58
C CYS A 235 5.86 -6.71 20.94
N LYS A 236 6.83 -6.99 20.05
CA LYS A 236 7.92 -7.93 20.33
C LYS A 236 8.91 -7.38 21.35
N VAL A 237 9.15 -6.08 21.32
CA VAL A 237 10.08 -5.41 22.24
C VAL A 237 9.42 -5.12 23.59
N HIS A 238 8.09 -4.95 23.61
CA HIS A 238 7.32 -4.62 24.81
C HIS A 238 6.20 -5.62 25.12
N PRO A 239 6.50 -6.92 25.30
CA PRO A 239 5.48 -7.95 25.45
C PRO A 239 4.59 -7.80 26.69
N ASP A 240 5.11 -7.14 27.73
CA ASP A 240 4.42 -6.94 29.02
C ASP A 240 3.82 -5.54 29.18
N SER A 241 3.97 -4.66 28.18
CA SER A 241 3.42 -3.30 28.23
C SER A 241 1.94 -3.27 27.82
N PRO A 242 1.14 -2.33 28.33
CA PRO A 242 -0.20 -2.08 27.79
C PRO A 242 -0.13 -1.80 26.30
N ASP A 243 -1.09 -2.34 25.54
CA ASP A 243 -1.12 -2.21 24.08
C ASP A 243 -1.11 -0.72 23.64
N VAL A 244 -0.07 -0.32 22.90
CA VAL A 244 0.15 1.07 22.50
C VAL A 244 -0.98 1.66 21.66
N ILE A 245 -1.68 0.85 20.88
CA ILE A 245 -2.84 1.30 20.11
C ILE A 245 -4.01 1.49 21.06
N ASP A 246 -4.21 0.61 22.04
CA ASP A 246 -5.26 0.82 23.02
C ASP A 246 -5.01 2.07 23.88
N LEU A 247 -3.76 2.34 24.27
CA LEU A 247 -3.37 3.58 24.96
C LEU A 247 -3.68 4.84 24.13
N LEU A 248 -3.33 4.84 22.84
CA LEU A 248 -3.65 5.94 21.93
C LEU A 248 -5.16 6.24 21.92
N PHE A 249 -5.99 5.21 21.79
CA PHE A 249 -7.44 5.40 21.72
C PHE A 249 -8.06 5.75 23.07
N ASP A 250 -7.49 5.30 24.17
CA ASP A 250 -7.91 5.74 25.50
C ASP A 250 -7.63 7.23 25.68
N ASP A 251 -6.49 7.73 25.16
CA ASP A 251 -6.17 9.16 25.20
C ASP A 251 -7.05 9.99 24.25
N LEU A 252 -7.34 9.49 23.04
CA LEU A 252 -8.32 10.10 22.13
C LEU A 252 -9.71 10.17 22.77
N LYS A 253 -10.16 9.09 23.43
CA LYS A 253 -11.43 9.03 24.16
C LYS A 253 -11.47 10.03 25.31
N LYS A 254 -10.39 10.14 26.07
CA LYS A 254 -10.29 11.04 27.22
C LYS A 254 -10.29 12.52 26.80
N ASN A 255 -9.51 12.88 25.78
CA ASN A 255 -9.30 14.28 25.41
C ASN A 255 -10.29 14.79 24.35
N LEU A 256 -10.82 13.92 23.48
CA LEU A 256 -11.73 14.30 22.39
C LEU A 256 -13.14 13.72 22.56
N HIS A 257 -13.42 13.12 23.73
CA HIS A 257 -14.73 12.56 24.09
C HIS A 257 -15.26 11.51 23.09
N TRP A 258 -14.37 10.78 22.41
CA TRP A 258 -14.78 9.68 21.54
C TRP A 258 -15.48 8.58 22.35
N THR A 259 -16.58 8.05 21.83
CA THR A 259 -17.33 6.94 22.39
C THR A 259 -17.39 5.78 21.40
N GLU A 260 -17.95 4.64 21.80
CA GLU A 260 -18.20 3.54 20.85
C GLU A 260 -19.28 3.87 19.80
N GLU A 261 -20.02 4.97 19.99
CA GLU A 261 -20.99 5.49 19.03
C GLU A 261 -20.38 6.54 18.10
N THR A 262 -19.15 6.99 18.37
CA THR A 262 -18.49 7.98 17.53
C THR A 262 -18.30 7.43 16.12
N VAL A 263 -18.82 8.16 15.15
CA VAL A 263 -18.58 7.90 13.73
C VAL A 263 -17.32 8.66 13.32
N LEU A 264 -16.34 7.94 12.78
CA LEU A 264 -15.07 8.50 12.32
C LEU A 264 -15.04 8.44 10.80
N ASN A 265 -15.05 9.59 10.13
CA ASN A 265 -14.72 9.67 8.71
C ASN A 265 -13.21 9.80 8.58
N VAL A 266 -12.58 8.71 8.11
CA VAL A 266 -11.14 8.64 7.89
C VAL A 266 -10.87 8.68 6.40
N GLU A 267 -9.99 9.58 6.00
CA GLU A 267 -9.43 9.63 4.66
C GLU A 267 -7.93 9.44 4.74
N TRP A 268 -7.29 9.04 3.65
CA TRP A 268 -5.84 8.92 3.59
C TRP A 268 -5.28 9.92 2.61
N ASN A 269 -4.14 10.51 2.95
CA ASN A 269 -3.30 11.16 1.96
C ASN A 269 -2.79 10.07 1.00
N THR A 270 -2.93 10.30 -0.30
CA THR A 270 -2.53 9.32 -1.33
C THR A 270 -1.78 9.99 -2.45
N PHE A 271 -1.13 9.16 -3.26
CA PHE A 271 -0.50 9.59 -4.48
C PHE A 271 -0.49 8.43 -5.48
N TYR A 272 -0.40 8.74 -6.76
CA TYR A 272 -0.02 7.78 -7.77
C TYR A 272 0.83 8.41 -8.86
N VAL A 273 1.63 7.58 -9.51
CA VAL A 273 2.36 7.90 -10.73
C VAL A 273 2.10 6.82 -11.75
N PHE A 274 1.73 7.23 -12.96
CA PHE A 274 1.69 6.38 -14.14
C PHE A 274 2.71 6.90 -15.14
N ALA A 275 3.42 6.00 -15.79
CA ALA A 275 4.42 6.32 -16.78
C ALA A 275 4.34 5.35 -17.96
N THR A 276 4.49 5.86 -19.18
CA THR A 276 4.45 5.04 -20.39
C THR A 276 5.86 4.72 -20.84
N ARG A 277 6.17 3.44 -21.05
CA ARG A 277 7.45 3.02 -21.61
C ARG A 277 7.56 3.48 -23.08
N MET A 278 8.69 4.10 -23.41
CA MET A 278 9.05 4.50 -24.78
C MET A 278 9.79 3.42 -25.57
#